data_AF-A0A0P0VPH1-F1
#
_entry.id   AF-A0A0P0VPH1-F1
#
_cell.length_a   1.000
_cell.length_b   1.000
_cell.length_c   1.000
_cell.angle_alpha   90.00
_cell.angle_beta   90.00
_cell.angle_gamma   90.00
#
_symmetry.space_group_name_H-M   'P 1'
#
loop_
_entity.id
_entity.type
_entity.pdbx_description
1 polymer ?
#
loop_
_entity_poly.entity_id
_entity_poly.type
_entity_poly.pdbx_seq_one_letter_code
_entity_poly.pdbx_strand_id
1 'polypeptide(L)'
;ICDVTIGGSITSVAKTERKGLHYQLKENVYLPEDILRLIHAMMPLRDAARAACASHIFLQSWRCRPNLIFTGETLGLIINGTGKDDAKRDFINIVQRILLNHSGIGVKTLKLELLHFSDLDLGCLEAWLQIAVAPGIEELTLMFPCVRYKFPCSLLFERGGNSVRYLHLMVCTFRPTIGLGCLIKLTQLHLSFVWITGDELELLSKCVALEWLKLSYCPEIICLKVPCMLRQLGSLEVAECRYLKV
;
A
#
# COMPACT_ATOMS: atom_id res chain seq x y z
N ILE A 1 -17.49 1.31 15.53
CA ILE A 1 -16.04 1.64 15.70
C ILE A 1 -15.38 0.81 16.82
N CYS A 2 -16.13 -0.02 17.57
CA CYS A 2 -15.57 -0.94 18.58
C CYS A 2 -15.78 -2.45 18.29
N ASP A 3 -16.27 -2.84 17.11
CA ASP A 3 -16.44 -4.26 16.71
C ASP A 3 -15.37 -4.72 15.71
N VAL A 4 -14.10 -4.44 16.00
CA VAL A 4 -12.99 -5.11 15.31
C VAL A 4 -12.51 -6.24 16.22
N THR A 5 -13.30 -7.31 16.28
CA THR A 5 -12.88 -8.59 16.83
C THR A 5 -11.86 -9.18 15.85
N ILE A 6 -10.59 -8.78 15.95
CA ILE A 6 -9.50 -9.54 15.31
C ILE A 6 -9.22 -10.77 16.19
N GLY A 7 -10.18 -11.70 16.20
CA GLY A 7 -10.17 -12.91 17.00
C GLY A 7 -10.65 -14.08 16.15
N GLY A 8 -9.70 -14.75 15.49
CA GLY A 8 -9.91 -16.09 14.94
C GLY A 8 -9.93 -17.14 16.06
N SER A 9 -10.76 -18.16 15.86
CA SER A 9 -11.15 -19.27 16.74
C SER A 9 -10.11 -19.73 17.77
N ILE A 10 -10.48 -19.70 19.06
CA ILE A 10 -9.81 -20.44 20.13
C ILE A 10 -10.66 -21.68 20.43
N THR A 11 -10.15 -22.86 20.03
CA THR A 11 -10.57 -24.14 20.64
C THR A 11 -9.77 -24.35 21.92
N SER A 12 -10.47 -24.82 22.95
CA SER A 12 -10.07 -24.92 24.35
C SER A 12 -8.86 -25.81 24.63
N VAL A 13 -8.12 -25.44 25.69
CA VAL A 13 -7.73 -26.24 26.88
C VAL A 13 -6.32 -25.83 27.32
N ALA A 14 -6.23 -25.14 28.46
CA ALA A 14 -5.35 -25.44 29.58
C ALA A 14 -5.34 -24.24 30.55
N LYS A 15 -5.87 -24.47 31.76
CA LYS A 15 -5.66 -23.60 32.92
C LYS A 15 -4.19 -23.73 33.33
N THR A 16 -3.40 -22.68 33.15
CA THR A 16 -2.11 -22.59 33.85
C THR A 16 -1.84 -21.14 34.27
N GLU A 17 -1.90 -20.97 35.58
CA GLU A 17 -1.21 -20.01 36.45
C GLU A 17 -0.85 -18.61 35.90
N ARG A 18 -1.54 -17.62 36.48
CA ARG A 18 -1.15 -16.22 36.55
C ARG A 18 0.27 -16.08 37.11
N LYS A 19 1.26 -15.80 36.25
CA LYS A 19 2.49 -15.11 36.65
C LYS A 19 2.47 -13.71 36.08
N GLY A 20 2.41 -12.74 36.99
CA GLY A 20 2.36 -11.32 36.69
C GLY A 20 3.63 -10.85 35.99
N LEU A 21 3.44 -10.16 34.88
CA LEU A 21 4.33 -9.09 34.46
C LEU A 21 3.57 -7.78 34.68
N HIS A 22 3.49 -7.38 35.94
CA HIS A 22 3.10 -6.03 36.31
C HIS A 22 4.28 -5.12 35.94
N TYR A 23 4.36 -4.67 34.69
CA TYR A 23 5.14 -3.49 34.38
C TYR A 23 4.41 -2.31 35.05
N GLN A 24 4.71 -2.09 36.33
CA GLN A 24 4.48 -0.79 36.93
C GLN A 24 5.39 0.20 36.18
N LEU A 25 4.83 0.88 35.17
CA LEU A 25 5.30 2.21 34.84
C LEU A 25 5.03 3.07 36.08
N LYS A 26 6.02 3.05 36.97
CA LYS A 26 6.13 3.92 38.14
C LYS A 26 6.21 5.35 37.62
N GLU A 27 5.38 6.23 38.19
CA GLU A 27 5.25 7.68 37.94
C GLU A 27 4.51 8.06 36.66
N ASN A 28 3.60 9.04 36.79
CA ASN A 28 2.81 9.63 35.70
C ASN A 28 3.74 10.31 34.68
N VAL A 29 4.34 9.53 33.78
CA VAL A 29 5.07 10.06 32.63
C VAL A 29 4.04 10.56 31.62
N TYR A 30 3.75 11.86 31.66
CA TYR A 30 2.95 12.53 30.65
C TYR A 30 3.79 12.70 29.38
N LEU A 31 3.53 11.86 28.38
CA LEU A 31 4.08 12.08 27.04
C LEU A 31 3.25 13.14 26.33
N PRO A 32 3.90 14.15 25.72
CA PRO A 32 3.23 15.10 24.83
C PRO A 32 2.44 14.39 23.71
N GLU A 33 1.32 14.97 23.27
CA GLU A 33 0.43 14.34 22.28
C GLU A 33 1.12 14.04 20.94
N ASP A 34 2.03 14.90 20.51
CA ASP A 34 2.84 14.73 19.31
C ASP A 34 3.72 13.48 19.42
N ILE A 35 4.35 13.24 20.58
CA ILE A 35 5.12 12.03 20.84
C ILE A 35 4.22 10.79 20.83
N LEU A 36 3.03 10.86 21.45
CA LEU A 36 2.05 9.76 21.40
C LEU A 36 1.61 9.43 19.97
N ARG A 37 1.39 10.45 19.13
CA ARG A 37 1.02 10.27 17.72
C ARG A 37 2.15 9.63 16.91
N LEU A 38 3.41 10.02 17.17
CA LEU A 38 4.58 9.39 16.54
C LEU A 38 4.70 7.91 16.92
N ILE A 39 4.58 7.57 18.21
CA ILE A 39 4.60 6.18 18.68
C ILE A 39 3.49 5.39 17.99
N HIS A 40 2.26 5.92 17.97
CA HIS A 40 1.11 5.27 17.35
C HIS A 40 1.30 5.01 15.84
N ALA A 41 1.93 5.95 15.12
CA ALA A 41 2.23 5.80 13.70
C ALA A 41 3.26 4.67 13.40
N MET A 42 4.10 4.33 14.38
CA MET A 42 5.09 3.25 14.27
C MET A 42 4.55 1.87 14.70
N MET A 43 3.45 1.83 15.47
CA MET A 43 2.86 0.56 15.91
C MET A 43 2.38 -0.30 14.72
N PRO A 44 2.53 -1.63 14.76
CA PRO A 44 1.88 -2.53 13.80
C PRO A 44 0.38 -2.25 13.71
N LEU A 45 -0.21 -2.42 12.52
CA LEU A 45 -1.59 -1.98 12.23
C LEU A 45 -2.62 -2.48 13.28
N ARG A 46 -2.51 -3.75 13.70
CA ARG A 46 -3.40 -4.35 14.70
C ARG A 46 -3.24 -3.73 16.09
N ASP A 47 -2.02 -3.43 16.49
CA ASP A 47 -1.74 -2.85 17.81
C ASP A 47 -2.12 -1.38 17.86
N ALA A 48 -1.89 -0.64 16.76
CA ALA A 48 -2.44 0.70 16.57
C ALA A 48 -3.98 0.69 16.67
N ALA A 49 -4.65 -0.27 16.01
CA ALA A 49 -6.11 -0.40 16.12
C ALA A 49 -6.58 -0.67 17.55
N ARG A 50 -5.89 -1.55 18.29
CA ARG A 50 -6.18 -1.83 19.71
C ARG A 50 -5.96 -0.60 20.59
N ALA A 51 -4.87 0.13 20.38
CA ALA A 51 -4.57 1.37 21.10
C ALA A 51 -5.65 2.44 20.85
N ALA A 52 -6.11 2.56 19.60
CA ALA A 52 -7.22 3.44 19.23
C ALA A 52 -8.55 3.11 19.94
N CYS A 53 -8.81 1.83 20.24
CA CYS A 53 -9.98 1.43 21.02
C CYS A 53 -9.90 1.85 22.50
N ALA A 54 -8.70 2.07 23.04
CA ALA A 54 -8.48 2.35 24.46
C ALA A 54 -8.25 3.83 24.79
N SER A 55 -7.97 4.68 23.80
CA SER A 55 -7.63 6.09 24.01
C SER A 55 -8.18 6.98 22.91
N HIS A 56 -8.79 8.10 23.31
CA HIS A 56 -9.30 9.10 22.37
C HIS A 56 -8.17 9.74 21.54
N ILE A 57 -6.98 9.94 22.12
CA ILE A 57 -5.81 10.48 21.41
C ILE A 57 -5.37 9.51 20.30
N PHE A 58 -5.30 8.22 20.61
CA PHE A 58 -4.97 7.20 19.61
C PHE A 58 -6.09 7.01 18.58
N LEU A 59 -7.36 7.16 18.96
CA LEU A 59 -8.47 7.13 18.01
C LEU A 59 -8.39 8.27 17.00
N GLN A 60 -8.03 9.48 17.44
CA GLN A 60 -7.79 10.60 16.53
C GLN A 60 -6.58 10.33 15.63
N SER A 61 -5.48 9.83 16.19
CA SER A 61 -4.27 9.46 15.44
C SER A 61 -4.56 8.37 14.40
N TRP A 62 -5.41 7.40 14.72
CA TRP A 62 -5.83 6.31 13.83
C TRP A 62 -6.53 6.79 12.56
N ARG A 63 -7.38 7.83 12.69
CA ARG A 63 -8.10 8.41 11.55
C ARG A 63 -7.20 9.15 10.57
N CYS A 64 -5.96 9.45 10.93
CA CYS A 64 -4.97 10.13 10.10
C CYS A 64 -3.66 9.35 10.02
N ARG A 65 -3.74 8.02 10.13
CA ARG A 65 -2.58 7.15 10.23
C ARG A 65 -1.78 7.19 8.91
N PRO A 66 -0.47 7.50 8.93
CA PRO A 66 0.30 7.71 7.70
C PRO A 66 0.62 6.42 6.94
N ASN A 67 0.83 5.30 7.63
CA ASN A 67 1.19 4.03 6.98
C ASN A 67 -0.02 3.09 6.98
N LEU A 68 -0.55 2.82 5.78
CA LEU A 68 -1.67 1.93 5.54
C LEU A 68 -1.16 0.71 4.76
N ILE A 69 -0.84 -0.35 5.49
CA ILE A 69 -0.27 -1.60 4.94
C ILE A 69 -1.31 -2.70 5.13
N PHE A 70 -1.89 -3.15 4.02
CA PHE A 70 -2.93 -4.17 3.95
C PHE A 70 -2.41 -5.41 3.22
N THR A 71 -1.92 -6.35 4.01
CA THR A 71 -1.50 -7.69 3.60
C THR A 71 -2.17 -8.73 4.50
N GLY A 72 -2.22 -10.00 4.08
CA GLY A 72 -2.71 -11.07 4.94
C GLY A 72 -1.98 -11.09 6.30
N GLU A 73 -0.66 -10.93 6.28
CA GLU A 73 0.18 -10.90 7.49
C GLU A 73 -0.17 -9.73 8.43
N THR A 74 -0.22 -8.50 7.91
CA THR A 74 -0.53 -7.31 8.74
C THR A 74 -1.92 -7.35 9.36
N LEU A 75 -2.88 -8.05 8.75
CA LEU A 75 -4.22 -8.27 9.30
C LEU A 75 -4.32 -9.55 10.14
N GLY A 76 -3.29 -10.42 10.15
CA GLY A 76 -3.31 -11.71 10.82
C GLY A 76 -4.24 -12.73 10.17
N LEU A 77 -4.40 -12.67 8.84
CA LEU A 77 -5.30 -13.49 8.03
C LEU A 77 -4.51 -14.39 7.08
N ILE A 78 -4.92 -15.67 7.00
CA ILE A 78 -4.34 -16.65 6.07
C ILE A 78 -5.19 -16.69 4.80
N ILE A 79 -4.84 -15.87 3.81
CA ILE A 79 -5.64 -15.68 2.58
C ILE A 79 -5.55 -16.88 1.61
N ASN A 80 -4.51 -17.72 1.74
CA ASN A 80 -4.23 -18.85 0.84
C ASN A 80 -4.40 -20.23 1.50
N GLY A 81 -5.05 -20.28 2.67
CA GLY A 81 -5.23 -21.49 3.46
C GLY A 81 -6.60 -22.15 3.30
N THR A 82 -6.83 -23.18 4.10
CA THR A 82 -8.18 -23.70 4.35
C THR A 82 -9.02 -22.59 4.99
N GLY A 83 -10.27 -22.40 4.54
CA GLY A 83 -11.11 -21.26 4.98
C GLY A 83 -10.77 -19.92 4.31
N LYS A 84 -10.05 -19.93 3.18
CA LYS A 84 -9.68 -18.73 2.42
C LYS A 84 -10.84 -17.78 2.12
N ASP A 85 -12.06 -18.27 1.91
CA ASP A 85 -13.19 -17.42 1.51
C ASP A 85 -13.66 -16.53 2.68
N ASP A 86 -13.72 -17.09 3.90
CA ASP A 86 -13.99 -16.30 5.11
C ASP A 86 -12.86 -15.29 5.36
N ALA A 87 -11.60 -15.72 5.27
CA ALA A 87 -10.45 -14.85 5.46
C ALA A 87 -10.39 -13.71 4.43
N LYS A 88 -10.74 -13.97 3.17
CA LYS A 88 -10.84 -12.94 2.11
C LYS A 88 -11.97 -11.96 2.39
N ARG A 89 -13.14 -12.44 2.81
CA ARG A 89 -14.27 -11.57 3.19
C ARG A 89 -13.90 -10.68 4.36
N ASP A 90 -13.24 -11.24 5.37
CA ASP A 90 -12.76 -10.48 6.54
C ASP A 90 -11.71 -9.45 6.15
N PHE A 91 -10.78 -9.79 5.27
CA PHE A 91 -9.81 -8.85 4.71
C PHE A 91 -10.51 -7.65 4.06
N ILE A 92 -11.43 -7.90 3.12
CA ILE A 92 -12.19 -6.84 2.42
C ILE A 92 -12.93 -5.97 3.42
N ASN A 93 -13.64 -6.59 4.37
CA ASN A 93 -14.41 -5.87 5.39
C ASN A 93 -13.52 -4.99 6.28
N ILE A 94 -12.35 -5.48 6.68
CA ILE A 94 -11.40 -4.72 7.50
C ILE A 94 -10.84 -3.55 6.68
N VAL A 95 -10.35 -3.78 5.46
CA VAL A 95 -9.81 -2.72 4.60
C VAL A 95 -10.85 -1.63 4.35
N GLN A 96 -12.06 -2.02 3.96
CA GLN A 96 -13.17 -1.09 3.73
C GLN A 96 -13.47 -0.25 4.97
N ARG A 97 -13.58 -0.88 6.15
CA ARG A 97 -13.85 -0.16 7.41
C ARG A 97 -12.73 0.81 7.75
N ILE A 98 -11.47 0.43 7.58
CA ILE A 98 -10.33 1.30 7.89
C ILE A 98 -10.33 2.50 6.95
N LEU A 99 -10.44 2.28 5.64
CA LEU A 99 -10.40 3.35 4.65
C LEU A 99 -11.60 4.28 4.74
N LEU A 100 -12.82 3.78 4.89
CA LEU A 100 -14.02 4.63 5.03
C LEU A 100 -14.02 5.48 6.32
N ASN A 101 -13.26 5.09 7.35
CA ASN A 101 -13.08 5.89 8.57
C ASN A 101 -11.78 6.71 8.57
N HIS A 102 -10.98 6.60 7.52
CA HIS A 102 -9.77 7.39 7.36
C HIS A 102 -10.13 8.79 6.84
N SER A 103 -9.44 9.82 7.34
CA SER A 103 -9.65 11.22 6.97
C SER A 103 -9.27 11.55 5.52
N GLY A 104 -8.57 10.64 4.84
CA GLY A 104 -7.98 10.89 3.52
C GLY A 104 -6.82 11.89 3.53
N ILE A 105 -6.29 12.25 4.70
CA ILE A 105 -5.20 13.22 4.86
C ILE A 105 -4.03 12.56 5.58
N GLY A 106 -2.81 12.90 5.15
CA GLY A 106 -1.57 12.49 5.84
C GLY A 106 -1.08 11.08 5.52
N VAL A 107 -1.70 10.36 4.60
CA VAL A 107 -1.21 9.05 4.13
C VAL A 107 0.15 9.23 3.45
N LYS A 108 1.16 8.53 3.94
CA LYS A 108 2.54 8.53 3.44
C LYS A 108 2.88 7.26 2.67
N THR A 109 2.47 6.12 3.20
CA THR A 109 2.74 4.81 2.59
C THR A 109 1.43 4.03 2.47
N LEU A 110 1.14 3.57 1.26
CA LEU A 110 0.05 2.63 0.99
C LEU A 110 0.63 1.34 0.39
N LYS A 111 0.32 0.22 1.04
CA LYS A 111 0.54 -1.11 0.48
C LYS A 111 -0.76 -1.89 0.51
N LEU A 112 -1.18 -2.42 -0.64
CA LEU A 112 -2.44 -3.13 -0.81
C LEU A 112 -2.21 -4.39 -1.67
N GLU A 113 -2.31 -5.56 -1.04
CA GLU A 113 -2.08 -6.86 -1.70
C GLU A 113 -3.40 -7.57 -2.01
N LEU A 114 -3.84 -7.51 -3.27
CA LEU A 114 -5.13 -8.04 -3.73
C LEU A 114 -5.03 -9.18 -4.75
N LEU A 115 -3.85 -9.79 -4.94
CA LEU A 115 -3.62 -10.85 -5.94
C LEU A 115 -4.61 -12.03 -5.86
N HIS A 116 -5.16 -12.31 -4.68
CA HIS A 116 -6.05 -13.44 -4.43
C HIS A 116 -7.55 -13.09 -4.47
N PHE A 117 -7.91 -11.86 -4.85
CA PHE A 117 -9.26 -11.31 -4.75
C PHE A 117 -9.89 -11.09 -6.14
N SER A 118 -9.93 -12.14 -6.97
CA SER A 118 -10.47 -12.10 -8.34
C SER A 118 -11.88 -11.53 -8.45
N ASP A 119 -12.68 -11.70 -7.39
CA ASP A 119 -14.11 -11.37 -7.35
C ASP A 119 -14.35 -10.01 -6.66
N LEU A 120 -13.30 -9.24 -6.39
CA LEU A 120 -13.40 -7.91 -5.80
C LEU A 120 -14.10 -6.96 -6.76
N ASP A 121 -15.13 -6.26 -6.27
CA ASP A 121 -15.77 -5.17 -7.00
C ASP A 121 -14.77 -4.04 -7.28
N LEU A 122 -14.52 -3.76 -8.56
CA LEU A 122 -13.58 -2.74 -8.99
C LEU A 122 -14.03 -1.32 -8.59
N GLY A 123 -15.34 -1.08 -8.45
CA GLY A 123 -15.85 0.20 -7.95
C GLY A 123 -15.48 0.43 -6.48
N CYS A 124 -15.48 -0.63 -5.67
CA CYS A 124 -15.02 -0.60 -4.28
C CYS A 124 -13.51 -0.29 -4.21
N LEU A 125 -12.72 -0.95 -5.08
CA LEU A 125 -11.28 -0.68 -5.18
C LEU A 125 -10.98 0.77 -5.59
N GLU A 126 -11.71 1.32 -6.57
CA GLU A 126 -11.57 2.72 -6.95
C GLU A 126 -11.86 3.66 -5.78
N ALA A 127 -12.95 3.43 -5.03
CA ALA A 127 -13.28 4.22 -3.85
C ALA A 127 -12.18 4.15 -2.78
N TRP A 128 -11.59 2.97 -2.56
CA TRP A 128 -10.47 2.79 -1.64
C TRP A 128 -9.24 3.60 -2.06
N LEU A 129 -8.87 3.53 -3.34
CA LEU A 129 -7.72 4.27 -3.86
C LEU A 129 -7.94 5.78 -3.81
N GLN A 130 -9.15 6.27 -4.03
CA GLN A 130 -9.48 7.71 -3.91
C GLN A 130 -9.27 8.27 -2.50
N ILE A 131 -9.42 7.44 -1.47
CA ILE A 131 -9.18 7.81 -0.06
C ILE A 131 -7.70 7.66 0.29
N ALA A 132 -7.09 6.56 -0.12
CA ALA A 132 -5.76 6.17 0.33
C ALA A 132 -4.63 6.86 -0.45
N VAL A 133 -4.82 7.14 -1.74
CA VAL A 133 -3.87 7.89 -2.58
C VAL A 133 -4.09 9.39 -2.36
N ALA A 134 -3.71 9.84 -1.15
CA ALA A 134 -3.91 11.19 -0.67
C ALA A 134 -2.78 12.15 -1.11
N PRO A 135 -3.02 13.48 -1.05
CA PRO A 135 -1.96 14.47 -1.19
C PRO A 135 -0.81 14.23 -0.20
N GLY A 136 0.40 14.18 -0.73
CA GLY A 136 1.61 13.97 0.05
C GLY A 136 2.01 12.51 0.26
N ILE A 137 1.36 11.57 -0.43
CA ILE A 137 1.79 10.17 -0.48
C ILE A 137 3.18 10.04 -1.09
N GLU A 138 4.01 9.19 -0.49
CA GLU A 138 5.43 9.02 -0.83
C GLU A 138 5.72 7.62 -1.38
N GLU A 139 5.02 6.59 -0.88
CA GLU A 139 5.25 5.20 -1.26
C GLU A 139 3.94 4.48 -1.58
N LEU A 140 3.90 3.85 -2.76
CA LEU A 140 2.72 3.14 -3.24
C LEU A 140 3.09 1.75 -3.74
N THR A 141 2.56 0.71 -3.09
CA THR A 141 2.67 -0.69 -3.53
C THR A 141 1.28 -1.27 -3.74
N LEU A 142 0.89 -1.50 -4.99
CA LEU A 142 -0.44 -2.01 -5.33
C LEU A 142 -0.31 -3.30 -6.13
N MET A 143 -0.84 -4.39 -5.57
CA MET A 143 -0.95 -5.66 -6.28
C MET A 143 -2.41 -5.93 -6.54
N PHE A 144 -2.81 -5.95 -7.80
CA PHE A 144 -4.20 -6.00 -8.21
C PHE A 144 -4.69 -7.43 -8.47
N PRO A 145 -6.01 -7.68 -8.40
CA PRO A 145 -6.55 -9.03 -8.57
C PRO A 145 -6.54 -9.52 -10.02
N CYS A 146 -6.47 -8.61 -11.00
CA CYS A 146 -6.46 -8.98 -12.42
C CYS A 146 -5.82 -7.91 -13.31
N VAL A 147 -5.22 -8.36 -14.41
CA VAL A 147 -4.57 -7.49 -15.42
C VAL A 147 -5.53 -6.52 -16.12
N ARG A 148 -6.84 -6.82 -16.10
CA ARG A 148 -7.89 -5.98 -16.71
C ARG A 148 -8.11 -4.67 -15.94
N TYR A 149 -7.66 -4.59 -14.69
CA TYR A 149 -7.74 -3.34 -13.95
C TYR A 149 -6.80 -2.30 -14.57
N LYS A 150 -7.38 -1.22 -15.10
CA LYS A 150 -6.63 -0.09 -15.63
C LYS A 150 -6.32 0.86 -14.47
N PHE A 151 -5.06 0.97 -14.10
CA PHE A 151 -4.65 1.88 -13.04
C PHE A 151 -5.00 3.33 -13.41
N PRO A 152 -5.80 4.04 -12.59
CA PRO A 152 -6.23 5.41 -12.88
C PRO A 152 -5.07 6.39 -12.61
N CYS A 153 -4.25 6.64 -13.63
CA CYS A 153 -3.05 7.45 -13.51
C CYS A 153 -3.32 8.89 -13.00
N SER A 154 -4.53 9.41 -13.18
CA SER A 154 -4.99 10.69 -12.62
C SER A 154 -4.87 10.75 -11.09
N LEU A 155 -4.97 9.62 -10.38
CA LEU A 155 -4.72 9.56 -8.93
C LEU A 155 -3.32 10.05 -8.57
N LEU A 156 -2.33 9.79 -9.43
CA LEU A 156 -0.98 10.29 -9.21
C LEU A 156 -0.86 11.74 -9.67
N PHE A 157 -1.39 12.10 -10.83
CA PHE A 157 -1.11 13.42 -11.42
C PHE A 157 -1.88 14.57 -10.75
N GLU A 158 -3.15 14.35 -10.43
CA GLU A 158 -4.03 15.42 -9.94
C GLU A 158 -3.95 15.60 -8.43
N ARG A 159 -3.58 14.55 -7.69
CA ARG A 159 -3.80 14.49 -6.24
C ARG A 159 -2.55 14.36 -5.37
N GLY A 160 -1.33 14.27 -5.91
CA GLY A 160 -0.18 14.18 -5.01
C GLY A 160 1.12 13.62 -5.56
N GLY A 161 1.20 13.36 -6.87
CA GLY A 161 2.34 12.69 -7.52
C GLY A 161 3.68 13.37 -7.29
N ASN A 162 3.69 14.68 -7.02
CA ASN A 162 4.89 15.46 -6.72
C ASN A 162 5.63 15.00 -5.46
N SER A 163 5.00 14.14 -4.62
CA SER A 163 5.62 13.59 -3.41
C SER A 163 6.02 12.12 -3.54
N VAL A 164 5.53 11.40 -4.56
CA VAL A 164 5.77 9.97 -4.73
C VAL A 164 7.25 9.73 -5.04
N ARG A 165 7.87 8.88 -4.22
CA ARG A 165 9.28 8.44 -4.33
C ARG A 165 9.37 6.98 -4.76
N TYR A 166 8.44 6.15 -4.31
CA TYR A 166 8.38 4.73 -4.64
C TYR A 166 7.03 4.37 -5.24
N LEU A 167 7.04 3.76 -6.43
CA LEU A 167 5.86 3.22 -7.07
C LEU A 167 6.10 1.78 -7.50
N HIS A 168 5.33 0.86 -6.93
CA HIS A 168 5.27 -0.54 -7.35
C HIS A 168 3.85 -0.91 -7.75
N LEU A 169 3.68 -1.23 -9.03
CA LEU A 169 2.42 -1.75 -9.57
C LEU A 169 2.60 -3.20 -9.99
N MET A 170 1.65 -4.05 -9.60
CA MET A 170 1.69 -5.47 -9.91
C MET A 170 0.32 -5.98 -10.42
N VAL A 171 0.33 -6.74 -11.53
CA VAL A 171 -0.87 -7.34 -12.17
C VAL A 171 -1.92 -6.29 -12.58
N CYS A 172 -1.57 -5.30 -13.39
CA CYS A 172 -2.54 -4.32 -13.90
C CYS A 172 -2.20 -3.81 -15.30
N THR A 173 -3.10 -3.03 -15.87
CA THR A 173 -2.84 -2.24 -17.07
C THR A 173 -2.44 -0.82 -16.66
N PHE A 174 -1.25 -0.37 -17.05
CA PHE A 174 -0.72 0.94 -16.73
C PHE A 174 -0.45 1.72 -18.01
N ARG A 175 -1.34 2.68 -18.30
CA ARG A 175 -1.42 3.38 -19.59
C ARG A 175 -1.37 4.89 -19.38
N PRO A 176 -0.19 5.45 -19.05
CA PRO A 176 -0.03 6.89 -18.95
C PRO A 176 -0.24 7.55 -20.32
N THR A 177 -1.19 8.49 -20.42
CA THR A 177 -1.50 9.21 -21.67
C THR A 177 -0.81 10.57 -21.77
N ILE A 178 -0.43 11.12 -20.62
CA ILE A 178 0.30 12.37 -20.48
C ILE A 178 1.62 12.03 -19.79
N GLY A 179 2.69 12.74 -20.13
CA GLY A 179 4.00 12.55 -19.52
C GLY A 179 3.91 12.43 -18.01
N LEU A 180 4.68 11.52 -17.40
CA LEU A 180 4.72 11.27 -15.95
C LEU A 180 5.39 12.42 -15.18
N GLY A 181 5.39 13.64 -15.73
CA GLY A 181 6.15 14.79 -15.24
C GLY A 181 5.72 15.37 -13.91
N CYS A 182 4.63 14.89 -13.33
CA CYS A 182 4.29 15.16 -11.93
C CYS A 182 5.14 14.31 -10.97
N LEU A 183 5.68 13.17 -11.40
CA LEU A 183 6.46 12.24 -10.58
C LEU A 183 7.94 12.66 -10.47
N ILE A 184 8.18 13.96 -10.23
CA ILE A 184 9.54 14.54 -10.19
C ILE A 184 10.42 14.01 -9.05
N LYS A 185 9.81 13.46 -7.99
CA LYS A 185 10.51 12.87 -6.84
C LYS A 185 10.60 11.35 -6.90
N LEU A 186 10.08 10.73 -7.95
CA LEU A 186 10.06 9.27 -8.08
C LEU A 186 11.49 8.77 -8.26
N THR A 187 12.00 8.07 -7.25
CA THR A 187 13.35 7.47 -7.25
C THR A 187 13.32 6.01 -7.66
N GLN A 188 12.22 5.31 -7.37
CA GLN A 188 12.08 3.89 -7.68
C GLN A 188 10.75 3.59 -8.36
N LEU A 189 10.82 2.90 -9.50
CA LEU A 189 9.65 2.43 -10.24
C LEU A 189 9.78 0.94 -10.52
N HIS A 190 8.88 0.15 -9.93
CA HIS A 190 8.79 -1.28 -10.12
C HIS A 190 7.48 -1.65 -10.81
N LEU A 191 7.56 -2.30 -11.97
CA LEU A 191 6.40 -2.78 -12.71
C LEU A 191 6.53 -4.30 -12.90
N SER A 192 5.56 -5.04 -12.37
CA SER A 192 5.58 -6.51 -12.39
C SER A 192 4.27 -7.06 -12.94
N PHE A 193 4.28 -7.84 -14.01
CA PHE A 193 3.05 -8.31 -14.68
C PHE A 193 2.15 -7.13 -15.11
N VAL A 194 2.77 -6.04 -15.59
CA VAL A 194 2.08 -4.81 -15.98
C VAL A 194 1.99 -4.72 -17.50
N TRP A 195 0.80 -4.36 -18.00
CA TRP A 195 0.55 -4.07 -19.42
C TRP A 195 0.85 -2.60 -19.67
N ILE A 196 2.04 -2.36 -20.23
CA ILE A 196 2.60 -1.06 -20.61
C ILE A 196 3.47 -1.28 -21.85
N THR A 197 3.42 -0.36 -22.82
CA THR A 197 4.27 -0.40 -24.02
C THR A 197 5.61 0.29 -23.79
N GLY A 198 6.58 0.02 -24.67
CA GLY A 198 7.86 0.75 -24.67
C GLY A 198 7.69 2.26 -24.85
N ASP A 199 6.78 2.69 -25.72
CA ASP A 199 6.52 4.11 -25.99
C ASP A 199 5.88 4.82 -24.79
N GLU A 200 4.98 4.14 -24.07
CA GLU A 200 4.41 4.66 -22.82
C GLU A 200 5.46 4.81 -21.73
N LEU A 201 6.49 3.96 -21.73
CA LEU A 201 7.61 4.06 -20.80
C LEU A 201 8.53 5.26 -21.10
N GLU A 202 8.58 5.75 -22.36
CA GLU A 202 9.31 6.98 -22.71
C GLU A 202 8.74 8.22 -21.99
N LEU A 203 7.50 8.15 -21.51
CA LEU A 203 6.89 9.17 -20.66
C LEU A 203 7.56 9.31 -19.28
N LEU A 204 8.42 8.35 -18.89
CA LEU A 204 9.32 8.47 -17.73
C LEU A 204 10.43 9.49 -17.94
N SER A 205 10.63 10.00 -19.16
CA SER A 205 11.64 11.04 -19.45
C SER A 205 11.55 12.29 -18.57
N LYS A 206 10.43 12.49 -17.86
CA LYS A 206 10.21 13.59 -16.93
C LYS A 206 10.47 13.23 -15.46
N CYS A 207 10.65 11.96 -15.12
CA CYS A 207 10.98 11.47 -13.78
C CYS A 207 12.50 11.65 -13.53
N VAL A 208 12.97 12.89 -13.46
CA VAL A 208 14.40 13.22 -13.41
C VAL A 208 15.15 12.67 -12.19
N ALA A 209 14.43 12.34 -11.13
CA ALA A 209 14.97 11.75 -9.91
C ALA A 209 15.00 10.21 -9.93
N LEU A 210 14.62 9.56 -11.03
CA LEU A 210 14.52 8.11 -11.08
C LEU A 210 15.92 7.48 -11.03
N GLU A 211 16.16 6.70 -9.98
CA GLU A 211 17.41 6.01 -9.68
C GLU A 211 17.34 4.51 -10.00
N TRP A 212 16.17 3.89 -9.83
CA TRP A 212 15.94 2.47 -10.07
C TRP A 212 14.67 2.23 -10.88
N LEU A 213 14.83 1.58 -12.02
CA LEU A 213 13.73 1.05 -12.84
C LEU A 213 13.78 -0.48 -12.85
N LYS A 214 12.70 -1.13 -12.40
CA LYS A 214 12.55 -2.60 -12.46
C LYS A 214 11.33 -2.96 -13.28
N LEU A 215 11.54 -3.76 -14.32
CA LEU A 215 10.52 -4.26 -15.22
C LEU A 215 10.55 -5.79 -15.18
N SER A 216 9.46 -6.41 -14.73
CA SER A 216 9.34 -7.87 -14.73
C SER A 216 8.03 -8.32 -15.35
N TYR A 217 8.09 -9.36 -16.20
CA TYR A 217 6.91 -9.94 -16.83
C TYR A 217 5.99 -8.92 -17.53
N CYS A 218 6.55 -7.91 -18.21
CA CYS A 218 5.78 -6.89 -18.92
C CYS A 218 5.60 -7.31 -20.40
N PRO A 219 4.43 -7.83 -20.82
CA PRO A 219 4.28 -8.53 -22.09
C PRO A 219 4.21 -7.59 -23.32
N GLU A 220 3.96 -6.30 -23.13
CA GLU A 220 3.80 -5.34 -24.24
C GLU A 220 5.06 -4.51 -24.52
N ILE A 221 6.14 -4.73 -23.76
CA ILE A 221 7.43 -4.07 -23.98
C ILE A 221 8.18 -4.83 -25.08
N ILE A 222 8.12 -4.31 -26.30
CA ILE A 222 8.85 -4.86 -27.47
C ILE A 222 10.23 -4.22 -27.61
N CYS A 223 10.35 -2.92 -27.32
CA CYS A 223 11.58 -2.15 -27.36
C CYS A 223 11.65 -1.27 -26.12
N LEU A 224 12.81 -1.24 -25.47
CA LEU A 224 13.05 -0.42 -24.29
C LEU A 224 13.99 0.73 -24.65
N LYS A 225 13.44 1.94 -24.79
CA LYS A 225 14.24 3.16 -24.94
C LYS A 225 14.33 3.86 -23.60
N VAL A 226 15.48 3.76 -22.93
CA VAL A 226 15.73 4.51 -21.70
C VAL A 226 15.91 5.98 -22.05
N PRO A 227 15.04 6.90 -21.57
CA PRO A 227 15.17 8.30 -21.91
C PRO A 227 16.50 8.90 -21.40
N CYS A 228 17.24 9.60 -22.27
CA CYS A 228 18.53 10.22 -21.93
C CYS A 228 18.45 11.28 -20.81
N MET A 229 17.24 11.71 -20.45
CA MET A 229 16.98 12.66 -19.37
C MET A 229 17.05 12.02 -17.97
N LEU A 230 17.02 10.69 -17.87
CA LEU A 230 17.12 9.94 -16.62
C LEU A 230 18.56 9.86 -16.12
N ARG A 231 19.17 11.01 -15.82
CA ARG A 231 20.60 11.11 -15.45
C ARG A 231 20.97 10.46 -14.12
N GLN A 232 19.97 10.24 -13.26
CA GLN A 232 20.17 9.61 -11.96
C GLN A 232 19.96 8.08 -11.98
N LEU A 233 19.54 7.52 -13.13
CA LEU A 233 19.23 6.10 -13.23
C LEU A 233 20.51 5.27 -13.07
N GLY A 234 20.69 4.69 -11.89
CA GLY A 234 21.83 3.85 -11.54
C GLY A 234 21.54 2.35 -11.68
N SER A 235 20.27 1.95 -11.67
CA SER A 235 19.86 0.55 -11.81
C SER A 235 18.71 0.38 -12.78
N LEU A 236 18.90 -0.50 -13.77
CA LEU A 236 17.86 -0.99 -14.66
C LEU A 236 17.83 -2.52 -14.60
N GLU A 237 16.74 -3.06 -14.05
CA GLU A 237 16.50 -4.50 -14.01
C GLU A 237 15.36 -4.85 -14.96
N VAL A 238 15.65 -5.75 -15.91
CA VAL A 238 14.63 -6.31 -16.79
C VAL A 238 14.65 -7.83 -16.67
N ALA A 239 13.52 -8.41 -16.31
CA ALA A 239 13.37 -9.85 -16.15
C ALA A 239 12.11 -10.35 -16.87
N GLU A 240 12.22 -11.47 -17.58
CA GLU A 240 11.05 -12.21 -18.11
C GLU A 240 10.11 -11.38 -19.02
N CYS A 241 10.63 -10.34 -19.68
CA CYS A 241 9.91 -9.55 -20.68
C CYS A 241 10.06 -10.22 -22.06
N ARG A 242 9.24 -11.25 -22.31
CA ARG A 242 9.42 -12.24 -23.40
C ARG A 242 9.49 -11.67 -24.82
N TYR A 243 8.95 -10.48 -25.06
CA TYR A 243 8.91 -9.84 -26.38
C TYR A 243 9.95 -8.71 -26.56
N LEU A 244 10.71 -8.40 -25.51
CA LEU A 244 11.72 -7.35 -25.57
C LEU A 244 12.87 -7.80 -26.49
N LYS A 245 13.10 -7.00 -27.53
CA LYS A 245 14.29 -7.10 -28.37
C LYS A 245 15.38 -6.20 -27.79
N VAL A 246 16.51 -6.79 -27.44
CA VAL A 246 17.73 -6.09 -27.01
C VAL A 246 18.54 -5.71 -28.22
#